data_AF-A0A1U7YHK1-F1
#
_entry.id   AF-A0A1U7YHK1-F1
#
_cell.length_a   1.000
_cell.length_b   1.000
_cell.length_c   1.000
_cell.angle_alpha   90.00
_cell.angle_beta   90.00
_cell.angle_gamma   90.00
#
_symmetry.space_group_name_H-M   'P 1'
#
loop_
_entity.id
_entity.type
_entity.pdbx_description
1 polymer ?
#
loop_
_entity_poly.entity_id
_entity_poly.type
_entity_poly.pdbx_seq_one_letter_code
_entity_poly.pdbx_strand_id
1 'polypeptide(L)'
;MGNASSMLTQYDIEEVQEHCNHTFSQQEILSLYQRFCQVDRKGCGFISGEEFLSVPEFAVNPLSQRLLRMIDGLNFKEFVAFLSAFSAHSSLQQKVEFIFKVYDSDGNGKVTFNDMLEILQDLTGQFMSEVQRKQVLTRVLEEAGYSGDSSLVQSDFLKIY
;
A
#
# COMPACT_ATOMS: atom_id res chain seq x y z
N MET A 1 -33.14 15.22 7.94
CA MET A 1 -33.76 13.99 7.40
C MET A 1 -32.63 13.13 6.85
N GLY A 2 -32.57 11.85 7.26
CA GLY A 2 -31.61 10.86 6.76
C GLY A 2 -30.34 10.68 7.62
N ASN A 3 -30.47 10.19 8.85
CA ASN A 3 -29.32 9.68 9.60
C ASN A 3 -29.59 8.20 9.91
N ALA A 4 -29.54 7.37 8.88
CA ALA A 4 -29.41 5.94 9.07
C ALA A 4 -27.95 5.71 9.45
N SER A 5 -27.67 5.59 10.74
CA SER A 5 -26.36 5.09 11.19
C SER A 5 -26.19 3.69 10.63
N SER A 6 -25.46 3.57 9.53
CA SER A 6 -24.93 2.31 9.00
C SER A 6 -23.92 1.80 10.02
N MET A 7 -24.37 1.20 11.11
CA MET A 7 -23.49 0.53 12.06
C MET A 7 -23.09 -0.82 11.47
N LEU A 8 -21.80 -1.12 11.48
CA LEU A 8 -21.30 -2.46 11.18
C LEU A 8 -22.01 -3.48 12.08
N THR A 9 -22.50 -4.55 11.48
CA THR A 9 -23.03 -5.69 12.22
C THR A 9 -21.88 -6.54 12.76
N GLN A 10 -22.18 -7.42 13.72
CA GLN A 10 -21.21 -8.37 14.24
C GLN A 10 -20.64 -9.27 13.12
N TYR A 11 -21.50 -9.65 12.16
CA TYR A 11 -21.10 -10.43 10.99
C TYR A 11 -20.08 -9.69 10.12
N ASP A 12 -20.31 -8.40 9.84
CA ASP A 12 -19.38 -7.60 9.03
C ASP A 12 -18.01 -7.48 9.71
N ILE A 13 -17.99 -7.33 11.04
CA ILE A 13 -16.75 -7.26 11.81
C ILE A 13 -15.99 -8.59 11.72
N GLU A 14 -16.67 -9.71 11.92
CA GLU A 14 -16.07 -11.04 11.84
C GLU A 14 -15.52 -11.33 10.44
N GLU A 15 -16.26 -10.96 9.40
CA GLU A 15 -15.82 -11.11 8.01
C GLU A 15 -14.55 -10.30 7.73
N VAL A 16 -14.46 -9.06 8.22
CA VAL A 16 -13.26 -8.23 8.08
C VAL A 16 -12.08 -8.81 8.88
N GLN A 17 -12.34 -9.35 10.08
CA GLN A 17 -11.30 -10.01 10.88
C GLN A 17 -10.71 -11.21 10.16
N GLU A 18 -11.55 -12.10 9.62
CA GLU A 18 -11.10 -13.26 8.86
C GLU A 18 -10.30 -12.82 7.62
N HIS A 19 -10.80 -11.82 6.89
CA HIS A 19 -10.14 -11.32 5.68
C HIS A 19 -8.76 -10.71 5.96
N CYS A 20 -8.58 -10.10 7.14
CA CYS A 20 -7.32 -9.49 7.55
C CYS A 20 -6.47 -10.39 8.45
N ASN A 21 -6.73 -11.71 8.50
CA ASN A 21 -6.02 -12.68 9.34
C ASN A 21 -5.95 -12.26 10.83
N HIS A 22 -7.01 -11.66 11.36
CA HIS A 22 -7.09 -11.13 12.72
C HIS A 22 -5.99 -10.11 13.07
N THR A 23 -5.44 -9.41 12.07
CA THR A 23 -4.45 -8.33 12.28
C THR A 23 -4.99 -7.20 13.15
N PHE A 24 -6.31 -7.01 13.14
CA PHE A 24 -7.02 -6.01 13.92
C PHE A 24 -8.06 -6.63 14.85
N SER A 25 -8.17 -6.07 16.05
CA SER A 25 -9.25 -6.33 16.99
C SER A 25 -10.57 -5.73 16.52
N GLN A 26 -11.69 -6.19 17.10
CA GLN A 26 -13.02 -5.64 16.80
C GLN A 26 -13.11 -4.13 17.08
N GLN A 27 -12.46 -3.66 18.16
CA GLN A 27 -12.43 -2.23 18.52
C GLN A 27 -11.65 -1.40 17.50
N GLU A 28 -10.54 -1.94 16.97
CA GLU A 28 -9.79 -1.29 15.91
C GLU A 28 -10.58 -1.25 14.60
N ILE A 29 -11.29 -2.32 14.24
CA ILE A 29 -12.15 -2.34 13.05
C ILE A 29 -13.27 -1.30 13.15
N LEU A 30 -13.93 -1.18 14.31
CA LEU A 30 -14.93 -0.14 14.54
C LEU A 30 -14.32 1.27 14.41
N SER A 31 -13.11 1.47 14.93
CA SER A 31 -12.39 2.75 14.81
C SER A 31 -11.99 3.04 13.37
N LEU A 32 -11.56 2.03 12.61
CA LEU A 32 -11.25 2.14 11.19
C LEU A 32 -12.50 2.46 10.37
N TYR A 33 -13.65 1.90 10.72
CA TYR A 33 -14.92 2.22 10.06
C TYR A 33 -15.34 3.66 10.27
N GLN A 34 -15.19 4.19 11.50
CA GLN A 34 -15.45 5.61 11.76
C GLN A 34 -14.55 6.51 10.91
N ARG A 35 -13.26 6.15 10.75
CA ARG A 35 -12.34 6.87 9.87
C ARG A 35 -12.71 6.72 8.40
N PHE A 36 -13.11 5.52 7.96
CA PHE A 36 -13.58 5.27 6.60
C PHE A 36 -14.73 6.20 6.24
N CYS A 37 -15.74 6.32 7.10
CA CYS A 37 -16.87 7.24 6.90
C CYS A 37 -16.48 8.73 6.91
N GLN A 38 -15.38 9.10 7.58
CA GLN A 38 -14.86 10.48 7.53
C GLN A 38 -14.14 10.78 6.22
N VAL A 39 -13.53 9.75 5.61
CA VAL A 39 -12.82 9.85 4.33
C VAL A 39 -13.79 9.75 3.15
N ASP A 40 -14.76 8.84 3.18
CA ASP A 40 -15.85 8.68 2.20
C ASP A 40 -16.87 9.82 2.34
N ARG A 41 -16.47 11.01 1.89
CA ARG A 41 -17.30 12.23 1.93
C ARG A 41 -18.49 12.13 0.98
N LYS A 42 -18.35 11.36 -0.10
CA LYS A 42 -19.43 11.09 -1.06
C LYS A 42 -20.48 10.14 -0.48
N GLY A 43 -20.13 9.37 0.55
CA GLY A 43 -21.02 8.41 1.21
C GLY A 43 -21.43 7.27 0.28
N CYS A 44 -20.58 6.94 -0.70
CA CYS A 44 -20.87 5.91 -1.70
C CYS A 44 -20.40 4.51 -1.28
N GLY A 45 -19.71 4.38 -0.14
CA GLY A 45 -19.17 3.13 0.37
C GLY A 45 -17.81 2.74 -0.21
N PHE A 46 -17.19 3.64 -0.97
CA PHE A 46 -15.89 3.45 -1.62
C PHE A 46 -15.02 4.68 -1.45
N ILE A 47 -13.71 4.50 -1.27
CA ILE A 47 -12.76 5.61 -1.21
C ILE A 47 -12.24 5.90 -2.62
N SER A 48 -12.48 7.12 -3.11
CA SER A 48 -11.85 7.62 -4.33
C SER A 48 -10.43 8.14 -4.06
N GLY A 49 -9.59 8.17 -5.10
CA GLY A 49 -8.23 8.74 -4.98
C GLY A 49 -8.19 10.17 -4.42
N GLU A 50 -9.18 11.02 -4.74
CA GLU A 50 -9.32 12.37 -4.19
C GLU A 50 -9.58 12.37 -2.68
N GLU A 51 -10.43 11.46 -2.21
CA GLU A 51 -10.75 11.30 -0.78
C GLU A 51 -9.55 10.77 -0.01
N PHE A 52 -8.81 9.82 -0.60
CA PHE A 52 -7.57 9.32 -0.03
C PHE A 52 -6.51 10.42 0.15
N LEU A 53 -6.29 11.25 -0.88
CA LEU A 53 -5.35 12.39 -0.80
C LEU A 53 -5.85 13.53 0.08
N SER A 54 -7.12 13.52 0.50
CA SER A 54 -7.63 14.50 1.46
C SER A 54 -7.10 14.26 2.89
N VAL A 55 -6.54 13.07 3.15
CA VAL A 55 -5.86 12.73 4.40
C VAL A 55 -4.42 13.24 4.35
N PRO A 56 -4.03 14.21 5.21
CA PRO A 56 -2.72 14.85 5.14
C PRO A 56 -1.54 13.88 5.18
N GLU A 57 -1.64 12.83 6.00
CA GLU A 57 -0.61 11.80 6.19
C GLU A 57 -0.33 11.03 4.91
N PHE A 58 -1.35 10.83 4.07
CA PHE A 58 -1.17 10.21 2.76
C PHE A 58 -0.74 11.22 1.70
N ALA A 59 -1.23 12.46 1.76
CA ALA A 59 -0.85 13.52 0.81
C ALA A 59 0.65 13.85 0.83
N VAL A 60 1.27 13.80 2.02
CA VAL A 60 2.71 14.10 2.18
C VAL A 60 3.62 12.89 1.92
N ASN A 61 3.06 11.70 1.72
CA ASN A 61 3.85 10.51 1.46
C ASN A 61 4.46 10.58 0.05
N PRO A 62 5.80 10.44 -0.11
CA PRO A 62 6.44 10.44 -1.43
C PRO A 62 5.90 9.37 -2.39
N LEU A 63 5.40 8.25 -1.84
CA LEU A 63 4.79 7.15 -2.60
C LEU A 63 3.27 7.29 -2.74
N SER A 64 2.69 8.43 -2.38
CA SER A 64 1.23 8.67 -2.39
C SER A 64 0.56 8.33 -3.71
N GLN A 65 1.18 8.69 -4.83
CA GLN A 65 0.65 8.40 -6.17
C GLN A 65 0.63 6.90 -6.49
N ARG A 66 1.56 6.12 -5.93
CA ARG A 66 1.59 4.66 -6.09
C ARG A 66 0.55 4.00 -5.22
N LEU A 67 0.46 4.43 -3.96
CA LEU A 67 -0.57 3.96 -3.03
C LEU A 67 -1.99 4.27 -3.55
N LEU A 68 -2.17 5.43 -4.19
CA LEU A 68 -3.46 5.84 -4.78
C LEU A 68 -3.96 4.83 -5.82
N ARG A 69 -3.07 4.27 -6.66
CA ARG A 69 -3.46 3.23 -7.63
C ARG A 69 -3.95 1.95 -6.98
N MET A 70 -3.48 1.67 -5.76
CA MET A 70 -3.91 0.50 -4.98
C MET A 70 -5.23 0.76 -4.23
N ILE A 71 -5.63 2.02 -4.06
CA ILE A 71 -6.76 2.43 -3.22
C ILE A 71 -7.99 2.88 -4.01
N ASP A 72 -7.82 3.25 -5.28
CA ASP A 72 -8.94 3.81 -6.03
C ASP A 72 -10.09 2.81 -6.17
N GLY A 73 -11.22 3.13 -5.54
CA GLY A 73 -12.41 2.28 -5.53
C GLY A 73 -12.43 1.18 -4.47
N LEU A 74 -11.60 1.24 -3.42
CA LEU A 74 -11.68 0.26 -2.32
C LEU A 74 -12.93 0.46 -1.47
N ASN A 75 -13.64 -0.64 -1.21
CA ASN A 75 -14.67 -0.69 -0.18
C ASN A 75 -14.05 -0.77 1.23
N PHE A 76 -14.88 -0.73 2.27
CA PHE A 76 -14.40 -0.77 3.66
C PHE A 76 -13.53 -2.00 3.98
N LYS A 77 -13.95 -3.19 3.55
CA LYS A 77 -13.21 -4.44 3.81
C LYS A 77 -11.83 -4.41 3.16
N GLU A 78 -11.76 -3.95 1.92
CA GLU A 78 -10.51 -3.82 1.18
C GLU A 78 -9.61 -2.70 1.75
N PHE A 79 -10.20 -1.60 2.22
CA PHE A 79 -9.46 -0.53 2.90
C PHE A 79 -8.79 -1.04 4.19
N VAL A 80 -9.48 -1.85 5.00
CA VAL A 80 -8.88 -2.46 6.19
C VAL A 80 -7.78 -3.45 5.79
N ALA A 81 -7.98 -4.25 4.74
CA ALA A 81 -6.96 -5.15 4.23
C ALA A 81 -5.71 -4.39 3.75
N PHE A 82 -5.89 -3.27 3.05
CA PHE A 82 -4.81 -2.37 2.66
C PHE A 82 -4.04 -1.86 3.89
N LEU A 83 -4.74 -1.40 4.93
CA LEU A 83 -4.10 -0.92 6.16
C LEU A 83 -3.43 -2.03 6.96
N SER A 84 -3.86 -3.28 6.81
CA SER A 84 -3.26 -4.43 7.51
C SER A 84 -1.77 -4.57 7.21
N ALA A 85 -1.34 -4.26 5.99
CA ALA A 85 0.07 -4.31 5.58
C ALA A 85 0.97 -3.34 6.37
N PHE A 86 0.41 -2.25 6.90
CA PHE A 86 1.11 -1.26 7.72
C PHE A 86 1.08 -1.59 9.21
N SER A 87 0.29 -2.59 9.62
CA SER A 87 0.22 -3.00 11.03
C SER A 87 1.52 -3.63 11.49
N ALA A 88 1.89 -3.37 12.75
CA ALA A 88 3.02 -4.04 13.39
C ALA A 88 2.80 -5.57 13.50
N HIS A 89 1.54 -6.01 13.53
CA HIS A 89 1.15 -7.41 13.68
C HIS A 89 1.10 -8.19 12.35
N SER A 90 1.29 -7.53 11.20
CA SER A 90 1.32 -8.23 9.91
C SER A 90 2.59 -9.06 9.75
N SER A 91 2.44 -10.21 9.11
CA SER A 91 3.56 -11.12 8.86
C SER A 91 4.55 -10.52 7.85
N LEU A 92 5.81 -10.96 7.91
CA LEU A 92 6.84 -10.53 6.95
C LEU A 92 6.38 -10.80 5.51
N GLN A 93 5.74 -11.94 5.26
CA GLN A 93 5.24 -12.30 3.92
C GLN A 93 4.20 -11.31 3.40
N GLN A 94 3.25 -10.87 4.24
CA GLN A 94 2.25 -9.86 3.86
C GLN A 94 2.89 -8.50 3.60
N LYS A 95 3.88 -8.11 4.42
CA LYS A 95 4.63 -6.85 4.21
C LYS A 95 5.39 -6.88 2.90
N VAL A 96 6.07 -7.99 2.60
CA VAL A 96 6.81 -8.17 1.35
C VAL A 96 5.88 -8.19 0.14
N GLU A 97 4.74 -8.87 0.22
CA GLU A 97 3.73 -8.83 -0.84
C GLU A 97 3.22 -7.41 -1.10
N PHE A 98 2.95 -6.66 -0.04
CA PHE A 98 2.51 -5.28 -0.16
C PHE A 98 3.59 -4.39 -0.80
N ILE A 99 4.82 -4.46 -0.29
CA ILE A 99 5.95 -3.71 -0.85
C ILE A 99 6.17 -4.08 -2.31
N PHE A 100 6.08 -5.36 -2.66
CA PHE A 100 6.21 -5.82 -4.04
C PHE A 100 5.16 -5.17 -4.95
N LYS A 101 3.89 -5.13 -4.53
CA LYS A 101 2.81 -4.46 -5.28
C LYS A 101 3.03 -2.95 -5.43
N VAL A 102 3.68 -2.30 -4.46
CA VAL A 102 4.04 -0.87 -4.58
C VAL A 102 5.09 -0.65 -5.67
N TYR A 103 6.03 -1.59 -5.83
CA TYR A 103 7.06 -1.54 -6.87
C TYR A 103 6.50 -1.95 -8.25
N ASP A 104 5.75 -3.07 -8.32
CA ASP A 104 5.15 -3.64 -9.54
C ASP A 104 3.90 -2.84 -9.98
N SER A 105 4.13 -1.68 -10.60
CA SER A 105 3.06 -0.73 -10.92
C SER A 105 2.21 -1.12 -12.13
N ASP A 106 2.69 -2.04 -12.99
CA ASP A 106 1.93 -2.58 -14.12
C ASP A 106 1.29 -3.94 -13.81
N GLY A 107 1.58 -4.52 -12.63
CA GLY A 107 0.97 -5.75 -12.13
C GLY A 107 1.40 -6.98 -12.91
N ASN A 108 2.56 -6.95 -13.57
CA ASN A 108 3.04 -8.05 -14.41
C ASN A 108 3.73 -9.17 -13.59
N GLY A 109 3.82 -8.99 -12.26
CA GLY A 109 4.45 -9.93 -11.33
C GLY A 109 5.97 -9.83 -11.30
N LYS A 110 6.56 -8.76 -11.84
CA LYS A 110 8.01 -8.54 -11.91
C LYS A 110 8.33 -7.07 -11.64
N VAL A 111 9.38 -6.85 -10.87
CA VAL A 111 9.93 -5.52 -10.64
C VAL A 111 11.20 -5.36 -11.48
N THR A 112 11.15 -4.46 -12.44
CA THR A 112 12.26 -4.15 -13.33
C THR A 112 13.18 -3.08 -12.74
N PHE A 113 14.35 -2.89 -13.35
CA PHE A 113 15.25 -1.79 -13.02
C PHE A 113 14.56 -0.42 -13.11
N ASN A 114 13.71 -0.22 -14.12
CA ASN A 114 13.01 1.05 -14.29
C ASN A 114 11.98 1.27 -13.17
N ASP A 115 11.26 0.24 -12.74
CA ASP A 115 10.31 0.35 -11.62
C ASP A 115 11.00 0.78 -10.33
N MET A 116 12.14 0.15 -10.01
CA MET A 116 12.95 0.55 -8.84
C MET A 116 13.52 1.96 -8.98
N LEU A 117 13.92 2.35 -10.20
CA LEU A 117 14.46 3.67 -10.47
C LEU A 117 13.41 4.76 -10.28
N GLU A 118 12.17 4.52 -10.71
CA GLU A 118 11.06 5.43 -10.48
C GLU A 118 10.68 5.50 -8.99
N ILE A 119 10.68 4.39 -8.26
CA ILE A 119 10.48 4.41 -6.80
C ILE A 119 11.57 5.25 -6.12
N LEU A 120 12.83 5.04 -6.51
CA LEU A 120 13.95 5.81 -5.97
C LEU A 120 13.84 7.30 -6.34
N GLN A 121 13.30 7.62 -7.53
CA GLN A 121 12.96 8.98 -7.91
C GLN A 121 11.95 9.60 -6.96
N ASP A 122 10.85 8.88 -6.69
CA ASP A 122 9.78 9.36 -5.82
C ASP A 122 10.31 9.61 -4.40
N LEU A 123 11.18 8.73 -3.88
CA LEU A 123 11.76 8.84 -2.54
C LEU A 123 12.82 9.94 -2.39
N THR A 124 13.65 10.16 -3.42
CA THR A 124 14.79 11.09 -3.34
C THR A 124 14.51 12.45 -3.95
N GLY A 125 13.50 12.56 -4.81
CA GLY A 125 13.12 13.78 -5.51
C GLY A 125 14.32 14.48 -6.18
N GLN A 126 14.46 15.77 -5.91
CA GLN A 126 15.53 16.61 -6.45
C GLN A 126 16.87 16.49 -5.70
N PHE A 127 16.92 15.79 -4.56
CA PHE A 127 18.14 15.65 -3.76
C PHE A 127 19.17 14.71 -4.41
N MET A 128 18.75 13.94 -5.43
CA MET A 128 19.61 13.00 -6.13
C MET A 128 19.40 13.08 -7.65
N SER A 129 20.50 13.32 -8.37
CA SER A 129 20.45 13.33 -9.85
C SER A 129 20.12 11.95 -10.41
N GLU A 130 19.58 11.90 -11.62
CA GLU A 130 19.26 10.63 -12.30
C GLU A 130 20.49 9.72 -12.46
N VAL A 131 21.67 10.31 -12.74
CA VAL A 131 22.93 9.58 -12.84
C VAL A 131 23.31 8.93 -11.52
N GLN A 132 23.19 9.67 -10.41
CA GLN A 132 23.46 9.12 -9.07
C GLN A 132 22.46 8.02 -8.71
N ARG A 133 21.16 8.20 -9.03
CA ARG A 133 20.12 7.19 -8.79
C ARG A 133 20.44 5.89 -9.52
N LYS A 134 20.77 5.97 -10.81
CA LYS A 134 21.17 4.80 -11.61
C LYS A 134 22.40 4.11 -11.01
N GLN A 135 23.43 4.88 -10.64
CA GLN A 135 24.65 4.33 -10.04
C GLN A 135 24.39 3.61 -8.71
N VAL A 136 23.58 4.19 -7.83
CA VAL A 136 23.25 3.56 -6.54
C VAL A 136 22.41 2.31 -6.76
N LEU A 137 21.39 2.37 -7.62
CA LEU A 137 20.55 1.22 -7.92
C LEU A 137 21.35 0.05 -8.55
N THR A 138 22.23 0.35 -9.51
CA THR A 138 23.12 -0.66 -10.11
C THR A 138 23.99 -1.34 -9.04
N ARG A 139 24.62 -0.56 -8.15
CA ARG A 139 25.45 -1.12 -7.08
C ARG A 139 24.65 -2.00 -6.13
N VAL A 140 23.46 -1.57 -5.71
CA VAL A 140 22.59 -2.34 -4.81
C VAL A 140 22.18 -3.68 -5.46
N LEU A 141 21.85 -3.67 -6.75
CA LEU A 141 21.51 -4.91 -7.47
C LEU A 141 22.71 -5.84 -7.60
N GLU A 142 23.88 -5.32 -7.96
CA GLU A 142 25.13 -6.09 -8.07
C GLU A 142 25.52 -6.73 -6.72
N GLU A 143 25.41 -5.98 -5.62
CA GLU A 143 25.66 -6.48 -4.26
C GLU A 143 24.69 -7.59 -3.86
N ALA A 144 23.44 -7.52 -4.34
CA ALA A 144 22.44 -8.56 -4.15
C ALA A 144 22.58 -9.75 -5.14
N GLY A 145 23.57 -9.71 -6.04
CA GLY A 145 23.82 -10.79 -7.02
C GLY A 145 22.96 -10.71 -8.28
N TYR A 146 22.34 -9.56 -8.55
CA TYR A 146 21.53 -9.30 -9.73
C TYR A 146 22.27 -8.40 -10.73
N SER A 147 21.88 -8.49 -12.00
CA SER A 147 22.38 -7.62 -13.07
C SER A 147 21.41 -6.48 -13.35
N GLY A 148 21.85 -5.44 -14.07
CA GLY A 148 20.99 -4.30 -14.45
C GLY A 148 19.77 -4.68 -15.32
N ASP A 149 19.84 -5.81 -16.03
CA ASP A 149 18.74 -6.32 -16.88
C ASP A 149 17.86 -7.35 -16.15
N SER A 150 18.14 -7.63 -14.87
CA SER A 150 17.38 -8.57 -14.06
C SER A 150 16.00 -8.00 -13.73
N SER A 151 14.99 -8.86 -13.74
CA SER A 151 13.66 -8.56 -13.19
C SER A 151 13.48 -9.38 -11.92
N LEU A 152 13.12 -8.73 -10.82
CA LEU A 152 12.91 -9.39 -9.53
C LEU A 152 11.48 -9.91 -9.42
N VAL A 153 11.32 -11.10 -8.88
CA VAL A 153 10.01 -11.67 -8.53
C VAL A 153 9.79 -11.59 -7.01
N GLN A 154 8.57 -11.84 -6.56
CA GLN A 154 8.22 -11.75 -5.13
C GLN A 154 9.14 -12.60 -4.22
N SER A 155 9.58 -13.77 -4.69
CA SER A 155 10.49 -14.63 -3.92
C SER A 155 11.90 -14.05 -3.77
N ASP A 156 12.32 -13.13 -4.63
CA ASP A 156 13.59 -12.42 -4.48
C ASP A 156 13.51 -11.38 -3.35
N PHE A 157 12.38 -10.71 -3.18
CA PHE A 157 12.17 -9.78 -2.07
C PHE A 157 12.20 -10.47 -0.71
N LEU A 158 11.79 -11.74 -0.63
CA LEU A 158 11.88 -12.53 0.60
C LEU A 158 13.32 -12.93 0.97
N LYS A 159 14.24 -13.00 0.00
CA LYS A 159 15.66 -13.35 0.24
C LYS A 159 16.47 -12.18 0.78
N ILE A 160 15.97 -10.94 0.61
CA ILE A 160 16.65 -9.71 1.02
C ILE A 160 16.49 -9.45 2.53
N TYR A 161 15.63 -10.23 3.22
CA TYR A 161 15.35 -10.13 4.66
C TYR A 161 15.90 -11.31 5.48
#